data_AF-A0A679GTP4-F1
#
_entry.id   AF-A0A679GTP4-F1
#
_cell.length_a   1.000
_cell.length_b   1.000
_cell.length_c   1.000
_cell.angle_alpha   90.00
_cell.angle_beta   90.00
_cell.angle_gamma   90.00
#
_symmetry.space_group_name_H-M   'P 1'
#
loop_
_entity.id
_entity.type
_entity.pdbx_description
1 polymer ?
#
loop_
_entity_poly.entity_id
_entity_poly.type
_entity_poly.pdbx_seq_one_letter_code
_entity_poly.pdbx_strand_id
1 'polypeptide(L)'
;MNGLFLRRSRRFVLEPGAGGASPRDVVMVQQEVENLGFVLDEPLVERLATQSTAQLAEVLVELRTTLAALTGAHRQYRPLFPEFPRSVRQVPEYALYQRAVQHYLTLLREHPATPDAPVPLLHGRAPRLIRLGSVAEREAIFTRLAASSSSLSVEDRDDLRTFVSVYGEGVMRLLPASIPFKENLALIAALLLRHGPFDGAEAFARAQLRTATDVLRLAVCLCEGDASLAQACRFKGLARRERRLLLGLLEACPAPVEDMLRWKERWKRLGRLPGAA
;
A
#
# COMPACT_ATOMS: atom_id res chain seq x y z
N MET A 1 -2.10 -8.20 -5.68
CA MET A 1 -0.78 -7.59 -5.36
C MET A 1 -0.46 -6.37 -6.22
N ASN A 2 -0.94 -6.28 -7.47
CA ASN A 2 -0.68 -5.10 -8.31
C ASN A 2 -1.30 -3.83 -7.72
N GLY A 3 -2.41 -3.91 -7.00
CA GLY A 3 -2.97 -2.74 -6.30
C GLY A 3 -1.99 -2.04 -5.35
N LEU A 4 -1.29 -2.82 -4.51
CA LEU A 4 -0.24 -2.32 -3.61
C LEU A 4 0.92 -1.71 -4.41
N PHE A 5 1.35 -2.39 -5.49
CA PHE A 5 2.46 -1.93 -6.31
C PHE A 5 2.13 -0.61 -7.02
N LEU A 6 0.94 -0.49 -7.61
CA LEU A 6 0.45 0.74 -8.22
C LEU A 6 0.40 1.90 -7.22
N ARG A 7 -0.11 1.66 -6.01
CA ARG A 7 -0.15 2.67 -4.95
C ARG A 7 1.26 3.15 -4.57
N ARG A 8 2.21 2.23 -4.41
CA ARG A 8 3.54 2.51 -3.89
C ARG A 8 4.53 3.07 -4.92
N SER A 9 4.45 2.62 -6.17
CA SER A 9 5.46 2.91 -7.19
C SER A 9 4.88 3.35 -8.53
N ARG A 10 3.54 3.36 -8.69
CA ARG A 10 2.86 3.56 -9.99
C ARG A 10 3.38 2.59 -11.05
N ARG A 11 3.61 1.34 -10.63
CA ARG A 11 4.01 0.26 -11.54
C ARG A 11 2.99 -0.87 -11.53
N PHE A 12 2.90 -1.56 -12.65
CA PHE A 12 2.01 -2.71 -12.84
C PHE A 12 2.82 -3.90 -13.33
N VAL A 13 2.60 -5.08 -12.73
CA VAL A 13 3.20 -6.33 -13.23
C VAL A 13 2.18 -7.03 -14.10
N LEU A 14 2.55 -7.31 -15.34
CA LEU A 14 1.74 -8.04 -16.32
C LEU A 14 2.64 -9.03 -17.07
N GLU A 15 2.35 -10.32 -16.97
CA GLU A 15 3.08 -11.36 -17.71
C GLU A 15 2.69 -11.37 -19.20
N PRO A 16 3.54 -11.89 -20.11
CA PRO A 16 3.18 -12.04 -21.52
C PRO A 16 1.91 -12.88 -21.68
N GLY A 17 1.00 -12.42 -22.53
CA GLY A 17 -0.30 -13.05 -22.68
C GLY A 17 -0.37 -14.12 -23.77
N ALA A 18 -1.59 -14.62 -24.00
CA ALA A 18 -1.85 -15.67 -24.99
C ALA A 18 -2.01 -15.16 -26.44
N GLY A 19 -1.90 -13.84 -26.65
CA GLY A 19 -2.20 -13.17 -27.91
C GLY A 19 -3.70 -13.05 -28.20
N GLY A 20 -4.04 -12.26 -29.23
CA GLY A 20 -5.40 -12.13 -29.75
C GLY A 20 -6.13 -10.84 -29.37
N ALA A 21 -5.53 -9.94 -28.59
CA ALA A 21 -6.05 -8.60 -28.41
C ALA A 21 -6.00 -7.80 -29.71
N SER A 22 -7.09 -7.10 -30.04
CA SER A 22 -7.08 -6.14 -31.14
C SER A 22 -6.42 -4.82 -30.68
N PRO A 23 -5.84 -4.03 -31.59
CA PRO A 23 -5.37 -2.68 -31.27
C PRO A 23 -6.46 -1.79 -30.64
N ARG A 24 -7.74 -2.04 -30.97
CA ARG A 24 -8.87 -1.32 -30.38
C ARG A 24 -9.04 -1.64 -28.90
N ASP A 25 -8.82 -2.89 -28.48
CA ASP A 25 -8.95 -3.30 -27.09
C ASP A 25 -7.89 -2.63 -26.21
N VAL A 26 -6.66 -2.54 -26.71
CA VAL A 26 -5.55 -1.88 -26.00
C VAL A 26 -5.81 -0.37 -25.86
N VAL A 27 -6.31 0.27 -26.93
CA VAL A 27 -6.71 1.69 -26.89
C VAL A 27 -7.83 1.93 -25.88
N MET A 28 -8.80 1.01 -25.78
CA MET A 28 -9.88 1.12 -24.80
C MET A 28 -9.35 1.07 -23.36
N VAL A 29 -8.39 0.19 -23.07
CA VAL A 29 -7.72 0.15 -21.75
C VAL A 29 -7.00 1.46 -21.46
N GLN A 30 -6.29 2.01 -22.44
CA GLN A 30 -5.60 3.30 -22.29
C GLN A 30 -6.60 4.44 -22.00
N GLN A 31 -7.72 4.52 -22.74
CA GLN A 31 -8.76 5.54 -22.54
C GLN A 31 -9.39 5.47 -21.15
N GLU A 32 -9.66 4.27 -20.64
CA GLU A 32 -10.21 4.08 -19.29
C GLU A 32 -9.25 4.55 -18.19
N VAL A 33 -7.95 4.30 -18.38
CA VAL A 33 -6.89 4.76 -17.46
C VAL A 33 -6.73 6.29 -17.54
N GLU A 34 -6.86 6.86 -18.73
CA GLU A 34 -6.85 8.31 -18.98
C GLU A 34 -8.02 9.04 -18.32
N ASN A 35 -9.22 8.45 -18.33
CA ASN A 35 -10.38 9.00 -17.61
C ASN A 35 -10.13 9.12 -16.10
N LEU A 36 -9.20 8.32 -15.56
CA LEU A 36 -8.77 8.37 -14.16
C LEU A 36 -7.53 9.25 -13.95
N GLY A 37 -7.02 9.93 -14.99
CA GLY A 37 -5.89 10.86 -14.91
C GLY A 37 -4.51 10.18 -14.98
N PHE A 38 -4.44 8.95 -15.48
CA PHE A 38 -3.20 8.20 -15.66
C PHE A 38 -2.93 7.90 -17.13
N VAL A 39 -1.68 7.57 -17.46
CA VAL A 39 -1.26 7.14 -18.81
C VAL A 39 -0.35 5.93 -18.64
N LEU A 40 -0.46 4.92 -19.51
CA LEU A 40 0.44 3.78 -19.51
C LEU A 40 1.70 4.10 -20.33
N ASP A 41 2.86 3.59 -19.91
CA ASP A 41 4.07 3.68 -20.71
C ASP A 41 4.07 2.69 -21.88
N GLU A 42 4.90 2.97 -22.89
CA GLU A 42 5.00 2.18 -24.11
C GLU A 42 5.28 0.68 -23.83
N PRO A 43 6.22 0.29 -22.94
CA PRO A 43 6.43 -1.12 -22.60
C PRO A 43 5.19 -1.82 -22.02
N LEU A 44 4.36 -1.11 -21.24
CA LEU A 44 3.13 -1.66 -20.69
C LEU A 44 2.05 -1.80 -21.77
N VAL A 45 1.95 -0.84 -22.69
CA VAL A 45 1.04 -0.91 -23.85
C VAL A 45 1.42 -2.08 -24.75
N GLU A 46 2.70 -2.25 -25.07
CA GLU A 46 3.20 -3.41 -25.82
C GLU A 46 2.85 -4.73 -25.10
N ARG A 47 3.02 -4.76 -23.77
CA ARG A 47 2.65 -5.95 -22.97
C ARG A 47 1.14 -6.23 -22.99
N LEU A 48 0.29 -5.20 -22.98
CA LEU A 48 -1.16 -5.34 -23.14
C LEU A 48 -1.52 -5.91 -24.52
N ALA A 49 -0.81 -5.51 -25.57
CA ALA A 49 -1.03 -6.04 -26.92
C ALA A 49 -0.76 -7.55 -27.04
N THR A 50 0.04 -8.13 -26.14
CA THR A 50 0.27 -9.59 -26.09
C THR A 50 -0.85 -10.37 -25.40
N GLN A 51 -1.83 -9.70 -24.79
CA GLN A 51 -2.92 -10.36 -24.08
C GLN A 51 -4.01 -10.87 -25.02
N SER A 52 -4.82 -11.80 -24.54
CA SER A 52 -6.13 -12.09 -25.14
C SER A 52 -7.18 -11.08 -24.68
N THR A 53 -8.30 -10.96 -25.39
CA THR A 53 -9.41 -10.07 -25.01
C THR A 53 -9.95 -10.37 -23.61
N ALA A 54 -10.01 -11.64 -23.21
CA ALA A 54 -10.44 -12.03 -21.86
C ALA A 54 -9.44 -11.56 -20.79
N GLN A 55 -8.14 -11.75 -21.02
CA GLN A 55 -7.08 -11.26 -20.13
C GLN A 55 -7.09 -9.74 -20.01
N LEU A 56 -7.33 -9.01 -21.11
CA LEU A 56 -7.45 -7.55 -21.07
C LEU A 56 -8.64 -7.08 -20.23
N ALA A 57 -9.78 -7.78 -20.29
CA ALA A 57 -10.93 -7.44 -19.47
C ALA A 57 -10.63 -7.58 -17.97
N GLU A 58 -9.93 -8.64 -17.57
CA GLU A 58 -9.49 -8.85 -16.18
C GLU A 58 -8.51 -7.75 -15.73
N VAL A 59 -7.52 -7.44 -16.57
CA VAL A 59 -6.54 -6.37 -16.31
C VAL A 59 -7.23 -5.02 -16.17
N LEU A 60 -8.19 -4.70 -17.04
CA LEU A 60 -8.95 -3.46 -16.99
C LEU A 60 -9.76 -3.36 -15.68
N VAL A 61 -10.39 -4.44 -15.25
CA VAL A 61 -11.13 -4.47 -13.98
C VAL A 61 -10.19 -4.22 -12.79
N GLU A 62 -9.01 -4.86 -12.76
CA GLU A 62 -8.00 -4.65 -11.71
C GLU A 62 -7.48 -3.20 -11.70
N LEU A 63 -7.12 -2.67 -12.87
CA LEU A 63 -6.65 -1.29 -13.04
C LEU A 63 -7.72 -0.29 -12.58
N ARG A 64 -8.95 -0.39 -13.08
CA ARG A 64 -10.03 0.53 -12.74
C ARG A 64 -10.31 0.53 -11.24
N THR A 65 -10.41 -0.66 -10.65
CA THR A 65 -10.68 -0.80 -9.21
C THR A 65 -9.58 -0.15 -8.37
N THR A 66 -8.33 -0.37 -8.75
CA THR A 66 -7.18 0.19 -8.02
C THR A 66 -7.08 1.71 -8.22
N LEU A 67 -7.12 2.18 -9.47
CA LEU A 67 -6.92 3.59 -9.80
C LEU A 67 -8.09 4.46 -9.32
N ALA A 68 -9.32 3.95 -9.30
CA ALA A 68 -10.46 4.64 -8.71
C ALA A 68 -10.33 4.82 -7.19
N ALA A 69 -9.73 3.84 -6.49
CA ALA A 69 -9.39 3.98 -5.07
C ALA A 69 -8.33 5.08 -4.85
N LEU A 70 -7.31 5.16 -5.72
CA LEU A 70 -6.21 6.13 -5.61
C LEU A 70 -6.59 7.57 -5.96
N THR A 71 -7.54 7.76 -6.86
CA THR A 71 -7.97 9.09 -7.33
C THR A 71 -9.08 9.70 -6.48
N GLY A 72 -9.67 8.92 -5.57
CA GLY A 72 -10.90 9.33 -4.91
C GLY A 72 -12.13 9.25 -5.82
N ALA A 73 -12.04 8.69 -7.04
CA ALA A 73 -13.16 8.59 -7.98
C ALA A 73 -14.27 7.63 -7.52
N HIS A 74 -14.06 6.88 -6.43
CA HIS A 74 -15.10 6.17 -5.68
C HIS A 74 -16.00 7.12 -4.85
N ARG A 75 -15.56 8.36 -4.57
CA ARG A 75 -16.47 9.44 -4.19
C ARG A 75 -17.11 9.94 -5.47
N GLN A 76 -18.42 9.75 -5.62
CA GLN A 76 -19.21 10.48 -6.61
C GLN A 76 -18.86 11.96 -6.48
N TYR A 77 -18.14 12.49 -7.45
CA TYR A 77 -18.01 13.92 -7.61
C TYR A 77 -19.42 14.45 -7.87
N ARG A 78 -20.02 15.03 -6.84
CA ARG A 78 -21.25 15.80 -6.97
C ARG A 78 -20.80 17.16 -7.51
N PRO A 79 -21.09 17.51 -8.78
CA PRO A 79 -20.73 18.81 -9.31
C PRO A 79 -21.32 19.88 -8.38
N LEU A 80 -20.60 20.97 -8.14
CA LEU A 80 -21.16 22.13 -7.43
C LEU A 80 -22.45 22.63 -8.10
N PHE A 81 -22.63 22.34 -9.40
CA PHE A 81 -23.85 22.63 -10.17
C PHE A 81 -24.31 21.41 -10.98
N PRO A 82 -25.19 20.57 -10.42
CA PRO A 82 -25.70 19.36 -11.07
C PRO A 82 -26.58 19.61 -12.31
N GLU A 83 -27.05 20.85 -12.53
CA GLU A 83 -28.00 21.21 -13.61
C GLU A 83 -27.52 22.39 -14.50
N PHE A 84 -26.24 22.41 -14.85
CA PHE A 84 -25.74 23.39 -15.83
C PHE A 84 -26.11 22.93 -17.26
N PRO A 85 -26.75 23.74 -18.13
CA PRO A 85 -26.94 25.20 -18.08
C PRO A 85 -28.36 25.67 -17.67
N ARG A 86 -29.23 24.78 -17.18
CA ARG A 86 -30.58 25.19 -16.71
C ARG A 86 -30.51 26.09 -15.46
N SER A 87 -29.43 25.98 -14.68
CA SER A 87 -29.16 26.77 -13.47
C SER A 87 -28.31 28.04 -13.70
N VAL A 88 -27.96 28.40 -14.94
CA VAL A 88 -27.23 29.66 -15.28
C VAL A 88 -28.17 30.74 -15.82
N ARG A 89 -29.47 30.48 -15.85
CA ARG A 89 -30.44 31.52 -16.19
C ARG A 89 -30.64 32.44 -15.01
N GLN A 90 -29.78 33.46 -14.91
CA GLN A 90 -30.09 34.82 -14.46
C GLN A 90 -28.86 35.75 -14.40
N VAL A 91 -27.85 35.56 -15.26
CA VAL A 91 -26.88 36.64 -15.51
C VAL A 91 -27.34 37.39 -16.77
N PRO A 92 -27.71 38.68 -16.66
CA PRO A 92 -28.16 39.45 -17.81
C PRO A 92 -27.03 39.63 -18.83
N GLU A 93 -27.37 39.52 -20.11
CA GLU A 93 -26.47 39.46 -21.28
C GLU A 93 -25.47 40.64 -21.36
N TYR A 94 -25.83 41.80 -20.78
CA TYR A 94 -24.96 42.98 -20.70
C TYR A 94 -23.72 42.77 -19.82
N ALA A 95 -23.80 41.93 -18.78
CA ALA A 95 -22.69 41.70 -17.85
C ALA A 95 -21.58 40.84 -18.49
N LEU A 96 -21.95 39.98 -19.44
CA LEU A 96 -21.00 39.22 -20.27
C LEU A 96 -20.30 40.13 -21.29
N TYR A 97 -21.03 41.06 -21.88
CA TYR A 97 -20.49 42.08 -22.78
C TYR A 97 -19.51 43.03 -22.06
N GLN A 98 -19.83 43.48 -20.85
CA GLN A 98 -18.93 44.32 -20.05
C GLN A 98 -17.61 43.62 -19.70
N ARG A 99 -17.63 42.32 -19.37
CA ARG A 99 -16.42 41.52 -19.13
C ARG A 99 -15.56 41.39 -20.38
N ALA A 100 -16.18 41.20 -21.55
CA ALA A 100 -15.47 41.15 -22.82
C ALA A 100 -14.79 42.49 -23.15
N VAL A 101 -15.47 43.62 -22.91
CA VAL A 101 -14.90 44.97 -23.11
C VAL A 101 -13.76 45.26 -22.11
N GLN A 102 -13.93 44.86 -20.85
CA GLN A 102 -12.94 45.05 -19.79
C GLN A 102 -11.64 44.26 -20.08
N HIS A 103 -11.74 43.07 -20.69
CA HIS A 103 -10.59 42.28 -21.14
C HIS A 103 -9.80 42.98 -22.27
N TYR A 104 -10.50 43.55 -23.25
CA TYR A 104 -9.88 44.22 -24.39
C TYR A 104 -9.22 45.57 -24.06
N LEU A 105 -9.73 46.31 -23.06
CA LEU A 105 -9.20 47.64 -22.72
C LEU A 105 -8.02 47.61 -21.73
N THR A 106 -7.90 46.57 -20.91
CA THR A 106 -6.97 46.58 -19.77
C THR A 106 -5.68 45.79 -20.00
N LEU A 107 -5.58 44.98 -21.07
CA LEU A 107 -4.49 44.00 -21.26
C LEU A 107 -4.24 43.09 -20.03
N LEU A 108 -5.16 43.06 -19.05
CA LEU A 108 -5.13 42.09 -17.97
C LEU A 108 -5.42 40.73 -18.57
N ARG A 109 -4.42 39.84 -18.49
CA ARG A 109 -4.57 38.42 -18.80
C ARG A 109 -5.40 37.74 -17.71
N GLU A 110 -6.71 37.93 -17.75
CA GLU A 110 -7.56 36.75 -17.57
C GLU A 110 -7.27 35.87 -18.78
N HIS A 111 -6.80 34.64 -18.59
CA HIS A 111 -6.44 33.76 -19.71
C HIS A 111 -7.67 32.97 -20.18
N PRO A 112 -8.27 33.34 -21.32
CA PRO A 112 -8.78 32.39 -22.29
C PRO A 112 -7.73 32.21 -23.40
N ALA A 113 -7.47 30.98 -23.85
CA ALA A 113 -6.65 30.72 -25.03
C ALA A 113 -7.17 29.52 -25.85
N THR A 114 -7.97 29.86 -26.86
CA THR A 114 -8.12 29.36 -28.25
C THR A 114 -8.42 27.88 -28.62
N PRO A 115 -9.27 27.66 -29.65
CA PRO A 115 -9.60 26.35 -30.26
C PRO A 115 -8.50 25.89 -31.23
N ASP A 116 -8.40 24.58 -31.44
CA ASP A 116 -7.33 23.83 -32.14
C ASP A 116 -5.98 23.72 -31.43
N ALA A 117 -5.98 23.83 -30.10
CA ALA A 117 -5.03 23.03 -29.33
C ALA A 117 -5.50 21.57 -29.36
N PRO A 118 -4.63 20.57 -29.57
CA PRO A 118 -4.97 19.18 -29.27
C PRO A 118 -5.60 19.19 -27.88
N VAL A 119 -6.81 18.61 -27.73
CA VAL A 119 -7.45 18.47 -26.42
C VAL A 119 -6.36 17.97 -25.49
N PRO A 120 -5.93 18.76 -24.48
CA PRO A 120 -4.80 18.36 -23.66
C PRO A 120 -5.19 17.01 -23.09
N LEU A 121 -4.39 15.99 -23.41
CA LEU A 121 -4.58 14.64 -22.88
C LEU A 121 -4.89 14.79 -21.39
N LEU A 122 -5.97 14.15 -20.92
CA LEU A 122 -6.44 14.21 -19.53
C LEU A 122 -7.09 15.53 -19.07
N HIS A 123 -7.86 16.21 -19.93
CA HIS A 123 -8.64 17.40 -19.56
C HIS A 123 -7.80 18.52 -18.90
N GLY A 124 -6.58 18.74 -19.41
CA GLY A 124 -5.69 19.81 -18.93
C GLY A 124 -4.91 19.48 -17.65
N ARG A 125 -4.82 18.20 -17.26
CA ARG A 125 -3.99 17.75 -16.12
C ARG A 125 -2.75 17.02 -16.63
N ALA A 126 -1.61 17.22 -15.96
CA ALA A 126 -0.40 16.47 -16.25
C ALA A 126 -0.61 14.97 -15.95
N PRO A 127 -0.33 14.05 -16.91
CA PRO A 127 -0.48 12.62 -16.70
C PRO A 127 0.33 12.06 -15.56
N ARG A 128 -0.30 11.19 -14.76
CA ARG A 128 0.43 10.28 -13.87
C ARG A 128 0.78 9.02 -14.66
N LEU A 129 2.05 8.89 -15.04
CA LEU A 129 2.53 7.71 -15.77
C LEU A 129 2.50 6.46 -14.89
N ILE A 130 1.93 5.37 -15.41
CA ILE A 130 2.00 4.01 -14.88
C ILE A 130 2.99 3.25 -15.75
N ARG A 131 4.00 2.65 -15.11
CA ARG A 131 5.04 1.90 -15.83
C ARG A 131 4.86 0.40 -15.73
N LEU A 132 5.31 -0.34 -16.73
CA LEU A 132 5.55 -1.76 -16.56
C LEU A 132 6.59 -1.97 -15.45
N GLY A 133 6.30 -2.87 -14.52
CA GLY A 133 7.23 -3.25 -13.46
C GLY A 133 7.42 -4.75 -13.39
N SER A 134 8.47 -5.15 -12.67
CA SER A 134 8.79 -6.56 -12.48
C SER A 134 8.31 -7.08 -11.12
N VAL A 135 8.20 -8.41 -11.02
CA VAL A 135 7.96 -9.09 -9.74
C VAL A 135 9.05 -8.73 -8.72
N ALA A 136 10.31 -8.67 -9.15
CA ALA A 136 11.44 -8.33 -8.28
C ALA A 136 11.34 -6.90 -7.71
N GLU A 137 10.93 -5.92 -8.51
CA GLU A 137 10.71 -4.55 -8.05
C GLU A 137 9.57 -4.46 -7.02
N ARG A 138 8.51 -5.24 -7.23
CA ARG A 138 7.40 -5.33 -6.27
C ARG A 138 7.86 -5.96 -4.96
N GLU A 139 8.65 -7.01 -5.03
CA GLU A 139 9.22 -7.70 -3.87
C GLU A 139 10.20 -6.84 -3.09
N ALA A 140 11.00 -6.01 -3.78
CA ALA A 140 11.91 -5.07 -3.15
C ALA A 140 11.20 -4.06 -2.23
N ILE A 141 9.89 -3.84 -2.41
CA ILE A 141 9.09 -3.03 -1.47
C ILE A 141 9.08 -3.68 -0.09
N PHE A 142 8.82 -4.98 0.00
CA PHE A 142 8.82 -5.69 1.28
C PHE A 142 10.19 -5.58 1.95
N THR A 143 11.27 -5.89 1.22
CA THR A 143 12.63 -5.85 1.76
C THR A 143 12.98 -4.46 2.29
N ARG A 144 12.62 -3.39 1.57
CA ARG A 144 12.85 -2.01 2.00
C ARG A 144 12.03 -1.62 3.22
N LEU A 145 10.75 -1.99 3.29
CA LEU A 145 9.90 -1.74 4.46
C LEU A 145 10.44 -2.49 5.68
N ALA A 146 10.80 -3.76 5.52
CA ALA A 146 11.36 -4.58 6.57
C ALA A 146 12.70 -4.04 7.09
N ALA A 147 13.53 -3.47 6.21
CA ALA A 147 14.82 -2.88 6.56
C ALA A 147 14.72 -1.46 7.15
N SER A 148 13.52 -0.90 7.30
CA SER A 148 13.35 0.47 7.81
C SER A 148 13.98 0.65 9.19
N SER A 149 14.75 1.71 9.35
CA SER A 149 15.38 2.15 10.61
C SER A 149 14.48 3.05 11.47
N SER A 150 13.23 3.26 11.05
CA SER A 150 12.25 4.09 11.75
C SER A 150 10.93 3.34 11.94
N SER A 151 10.06 3.86 12.82
CA SER A 151 8.74 3.27 13.04
C SER A 151 7.92 3.30 11.75
N LEU A 152 7.33 2.15 11.42
CA LEU A 152 6.49 2.00 10.24
C LEU A 152 5.14 2.69 10.41
N SER A 153 4.64 3.32 9.35
CA SER A 153 3.27 3.83 9.31
C SER A 153 2.25 2.68 9.35
N VAL A 154 0.98 2.98 9.67
CA VAL A 154 -0.09 1.95 9.63
C VAL A 154 -0.16 1.27 8.26
N GLU A 155 -0.05 2.05 7.19
CA GLU A 155 -0.05 1.55 5.81
C GLU A 155 1.14 0.62 5.50
N ASP A 156 2.33 0.93 6.02
CA ASP A 156 3.51 0.07 5.86
C ASP A 156 3.33 -1.28 6.58
N ARG A 157 2.70 -1.27 7.76
CA ARG A 157 2.44 -2.48 8.54
C ARG A 157 1.42 -3.37 7.82
N ASP A 158 0.38 -2.78 7.24
CA ASP A 158 -0.63 -3.51 6.46
C ASP A 158 -0.04 -4.08 5.16
N ASP A 159 0.91 -3.38 4.55
CA ASP A 159 1.63 -3.89 3.39
C ASP A 159 2.51 -5.08 3.73
N LEU A 160 3.29 -5.00 4.81
CA LEU A 160 4.07 -6.15 5.30
C LEU A 160 3.16 -7.35 5.57
N ARG A 161 2.00 -7.13 6.23
CA ARG A 161 1.01 -8.20 6.45
C ARG A 161 0.51 -8.81 5.14
N THR A 162 0.22 -7.97 4.15
CA THR A 162 -0.23 -8.40 2.83
C THR A 162 0.83 -9.26 2.14
N PHE A 163 2.10 -8.84 2.15
CA PHE A 163 3.21 -9.62 1.62
C PHE A 163 3.34 -10.99 2.30
N VAL A 164 3.35 -11.03 3.64
CA VAL A 164 3.47 -12.30 4.39
C VAL A 164 2.31 -13.23 4.06
N SER A 165 1.09 -12.71 4.00
CA SER A 165 -0.11 -13.52 3.74
C SER A 165 -0.15 -14.08 2.31
N VAL A 166 0.31 -13.30 1.32
CA VAL A 166 0.28 -13.70 -0.10
C VAL A 166 1.44 -14.62 -0.44
N TYR A 167 2.65 -14.32 0.02
CA TYR A 167 3.84 -15.09 -0.32
C TYR A 167 4.01 -16.35 0.53
N GLY A 168 3.38 -16.42 1.70
CA GLY A 168 3.49 -17.56 2.61
C GLY A 168 4.96 -17.86 2.91
N GLU A 169 5.40 -19.09 2.63
CA GLU A 169 6.79 -19.51 2.84
C GLU A 169 7.80 -18.73 1.99
N GLY A 170 7.40 -18.34 0.78
CA GLY A 170 8.22 -17.56 -0.13
C GLY A 170 8.56 -16.15 0.38
N VAL A 171 7.96 -15.68 1.49
CA VAL A 171 8.31 -14.39 2.07
C VAL A 171 9.69 -14.42 2.76
N MET A 172 10.16 -15.60 3.18
CA MET A 172 11.41 -15.73 3.93
C MET A 172 12.63 -15.27 3.13
N ARG A 173 12.64 -15.52 1.81
CA ARG A 173 13.70 -15.04 0.88
C ARG A 173 13.69 -13.53 0.64
N LEU A 174 12.62 -12.84 1.06
CA LEU A 174 12.49 -11.38 0.93
C LEU A 174 13.00 -10.63 2.15
N LEU A 175 13.28 -11.33 3.25
CA LEU A 175 13.78 -10.71 4.47
C LEU A 175 15.15 -10.07 4.21
N PRO A 176 15.37 -8.83 4.66
CA PRO A 176 16.67 -8.18 4.54
C PRO A 176 17.70 -8.86 5.45
N ALA A 177 18.98 -8.66 5.15
CA ALA A 177 20.08 -9.19 5.96
C ALA A 177 20.08 -8.66 7.40
N SER A 178 19.51 -7.47 7.64
CA SER A 178 19.34 -6.90 8.98
C SER A 178 18.05 -6.10 9.08
N ILE A 179 17.45 -6.12 10.28
CA ILE A 179 16.29 -5.28 10.64
C ILE A 179 16.70 -4.45 11.86
N PRO A 180 17.18 -3.21 11.64
CA PRO A 180 17.84 -2.44 12.70
C PRO A 180 16.85 -1.94 13.76
N PHE A 181 15.61 -1.67 13.38
CA PHE A 181 14.60 -1.13 14.29
C PHE A 181 13.85 -2.26 15.03
N LYS A 182 14.04 -2.34 16.35
CA LYS A 182 13.55 -3.45 17.18
C LYS A 182 12.02 -3.62 17.19
N GLU A 183 11.28 -2.52 17.05
CA GLU A 183 9.82 -2.57 16.92
C GLU A 183 9.40 -3.23 15.61
N ASN A 184 10.07 -2.89 14.50
CA ASN A 184 9.82 -3.49 13.20
C ASN A 184 10.21 -4.97 13.20
N LEU A 185 11.34 -5.32 13.83
CA LEU A 185 11.77 -6.71 13.99
C LEU A 185 10.71 -7.55 14.71
N ALA A 186 10.19 -7.06 15.85
CA ALA A 186 9.15 -7.75 16.61
C ALA A 186 7.83 -7.86 15.83
N LEU A 187 7.44 -6.81 15.11
CA LEU A 187 6.27 -6.82 14.23
C LEU A 187 6.41 -7.87 13.12
N ILE A 188 7.54 -7.90 12.42
CA ILE A 188 7.79 -8.85 11.33
C ILE A 188 7.77 -10.27 11.86
N ALA A 189 8.44 -10.54 12.98
CA ALA A 189 8.39 -11.86 13.62
C ALA A 189 6.94 -12.27 13.97
N ALA A 190 6.13 -11.36 14.51
CA ALA A 190 4.72 -11.64 14.80
C ALA A 190 3.89 -11.91 13.53
N LEU A 191 4.10 -11.13 12.46
CA LEU A 191 3.41 -11.34 11.18
C LEU A 191 3.76 -12.70 10.57
N LEU A 192 5.05 -13.07 10.58
CA LEU A 192 5.52 -14.38 10.10
C LEU A 192 4.92 -15.53 10.90
N LEU A 193 4.83 -15.42 12.23
CA LEU A 193 4.24 -16.46 13.09
C LEU A 193 2.72 -16.63 12.89
N ARG A 194 2.00 -15.55 12.57
CA ARG A 194 0.53 -15.57 12.41
C ARG A 194 0.07 -15.88 11.00
N HIS A 195 0.80 -15.44 10.00
CA HIS A 195 0.37 -15.46 8.59
C HIS A 195 1.36 -16.18 7.67
N GLY A 196 2.57 -16.47 8.13
CA GLY A 196 3.63 -17.16 7.37
C GLY A 196 3.90 -18.58 7.85
N PRO A 197 5.01 -19.20 7.40
CA PRO A 197 5.41 -20.55 7.82
C PRO A 197 5.90 -20.52 9.27
N PHE A 198 5.25 -21.27 10.16
CA PHE A 198 5.56 -21.21 11.59
C PHE A 198 7.02 -21.62 11.90
N ASP A 199 7.52 -22.71 11.32
CA ASP A 199 8.86 -23.22 11.62
C ASP A 199 9.97 -22.27 11.17
N GLY A 200 9.84 -21.71 9.96
CA GLY A 200 10.75 -20.67 9.47
C GLY A 200 10.68 -19.39 10.30
N ALA A 201 9.47 -19.00 10.74
CA ALA A 201 9.26 -17.84 11.60
C ALA A 201 9.86 -18.04 13.01
N GLU A 202 9.73 -19.24 13.58
CA GLU A 202 10.34 -19.61 14.86
C GLU A 202 11.87 -19.56 14.77
N ALA A 203 12.46 -20.17 13.73
CA ALA A 203 13.90 -20.12 13.51
C ALA A 203 14.40 -18.68 13.37
N PHE A 204 13.68 -17.85 12.60
CA PHE A 204 13.98 -16.44 12.46
C PHE A 204 13.90 -15.68 13.79
N ALA A 205 12.84 -15.89 14.58
CA ALA A 205 12.67 -15.24 15.88
C ALA A 205 13.81 -15.61 16.84
N ARG A 206 14.17 -16.89 16.92
CA ARG A 206 15.33 -17.38 17.72
C ARG A 206 16.66 -16.80 17.23
N ALA A 207 16.79 -16.58 15.93
CA ALA A 207 17.99 -16.04 15.32
C ALA A 207 18.12 -14.50 15.45
N GLN A 208 17.06 -13.76 15.76
CA GLN A 208 17.09 -12.28 15.70
C GLN A 208 16.74 -11.60 17.04
N LEU A 209 15.87 -12.20 17.85
CA LEU A 209 15.50 -11.67 19.15
C LEU A 209 16.54 -12.09 20.18
N ARG A 210 17.11 -11.13 20.91
CA ARG A 210 18.29 -11.35 21.77
C ARG A 210 18.07 -10.94 23.22
N THR A 211 17.07 -10.09 23.46
CA THR A 211 16.84 -9.48 24.77
C THR A 211 15.44 -9.81 25.27
N ALA A 212 15.23 -9.76 26.59
CA ALA A 212 13.89 -9.94 27.14
C ALA A 212 12.94 -8.83 26.64
N THR A 213 13.45 -7.61 26.42
CA THR A 213 12.63 -6.55 25.80
C THR A 213 12.17 -6.92 24.39
N ASP A 214 13.02 -7.54 23.56
CA ASP A 214 12.64 -8.02 22.23
C ASP A 214 11.53 -9.08 22.31
N VAL A 215 11.63 -10.02 23.26
CA VAL A 215 10.59 -11.04 23.52
C VAL A 215 9.27 -10.40 23.97
N LEU A 216 9.32 -9.39 24.83
CA LEU A 216 8.14 -8.66 25.26
C LEU A 216 7.47 -7.92 24.09
N ARG A 217 8.26 -7.28 23.22
CA ARG A 217 7.73 -6.63 22.00
C ARG A 217 7.05 -7.64 21.08
N LEU A 218 7.65 -8.81 20.88
CA LEU A 218 7.03 -9.89 20.10
C LEU A 218 5.67 -10.28 20.69
N ALA A 219 5.61 -10.52 22.01
CA ALA A 219 4.36 -10.86 22.70
C ALA A 219 3.29 -9.78 22.52
N VAL A 220 3.69 -8.50 22.58
CA VAL A 220 2.78 -7.36 22.34
C VAL A 220 2.28 -7.34 20.89
N CYS A 221 3.15 -7.55 19.90
CA CYS A 221 2.77 -7.61 18.48
C CYS A 221 1.83 -8.79 18.17
N LEU A 222 2.05 -9.96 18.78
CA LEU A 222 1.15 -11.11 18.64
C LEU A 222 -0.26 -10.82 19.16
N CYS A 223 -0.38 -9.93 20.14
CA CYS A 223 -1.64 -9.42 20.67
C CYS A 223 -2.11 -8.10 20.02
N GLU A 224 -1.53 -7.71 18.88
CA GLU A 224 -1.87 -6.51 18.11
C GLU A 224 -1.71 -5.19 18.90
N GLY A 225 -0.77 -5.16 19.85
CA GLY A 225 -0.44 -3.97 20.64
C GLY A 225 0.71 -3.14 20.07
N ASP A 226 1.07 -2.09 20.82
CA ASP A 226 2.12 -1.13 20.47
C ASP A 226 3.53 -1.65 20.78
N ALA A 227 4.29 -1.97 19.72
CA ALA A 227 5.65 -2.50 19.77
C ALA A 227 6.67 -1.55 20.44
N SER A 228 6.39 -0.25 20.53
CA SER A 228 7.23 0.70 21.26
C SER A 228 7.20 0.47 22.77
N LEU A 229 6.22 -0.31 23.24
CA LEU A 229 5.89 -0.52 24.65
C LEU A 229 5.41 0.73 25.38
N ALA A 230 5.19 1.86 24.69
CA ALA A 230 4.67 3.07 25.31
C ALA A 230 3.27 2.83 25.90
N GLN A 231 2.39 2.21 25.12
CA GLN A 231 1.05 1.85 25.59
C GLN A 231 1.01 0.51 26.33
N ALA A 232 0.03 0.35 27.21
CA ALA A 232 -0.23 -0.90 27.88
C ALA A 232 -0.92 -1.89 26.92
N CYS A 233 -0.39 -3.10 26.79
CA CYS A 233 -1.02 -4.17 26.01
C CYS A 233 -1.91 -5.04 26.91
N ARG A 234 -3.07 -5.45 26.37
CA ARG A 234 -3.89 -6.52 26.94
C ARG A 234 -3.51 -7.82 26.24
N PHE A 235 -2.77 -8.69 26.92
CA PHE A 235 -2.41 -9.99 26.39
C PHE A 235 -3.63 -10.90 26.34
N LYS A 236 -3.97 -11.40 25.15
CA LYS A 236 -5.07 -12.33 24.88
C LYS A 236 -4.80 -13.10 23.59
N GLY A 237 -5.40 -14.29 23.46
CA GLY A 237 -5.39 -15.04 22.20
C GLY A 237 -4.05 -15.67 21.81
N LEU A 238 -3.07 -15.76 22.72
CA LEU A 238 -1.81 -16.45 22.46
C LEU A 238 -2.00 -17.98 22.46
N ALA A 239 -1.72 -18.61 21.32
CA ALA A 239 -1.77 -20.06 21.17
C ALA A 239 -0.74 -20.75 22.07
N ARG A 240 -0.96 -22.04 22.39
CA ARG A 240 -0.01 -22.84 23.21
C ARG A 240 1.39 -22.87 22.59
N ARG A 241 1.48 -22.94 21.26
CA ARG A 241 2.77 -22.90 20.52
C ARG A 241 3.50 -21.57 20.67
N GLU A 242 2.78 -20.45 20.58
CA GLU A 242 3.35 -19.10 20.71
C GLU A 242 3.86 -18.86 22.13
N ARG A 243 3.12 -19.31 23.14
CA ARG A 243 3.56 -19.24 24.55
C ARG A 243 4.82 -20.05 24.81
N ARG A 244 4.90 -21.27 24.27
CA ARG A 244 6.11 -22.11 24.37
C ARG A 244 7.31 -21.44 23.68
N LEU A 245 7.10 -20.85 22.50
CA LEU A 245 8.12 -20.08 21.80
C LEU A 245 8.60 -18.88 22.63
N LEU A 246 7.69 -18.06 23.14
CA LEU A 246 8.02 -16.90 23.97
C LEU A 246 8.82 -17.28 25.21
N LEU A 247 8.44 -18.36 25.90
CA LEU A 247 9.17 -18.87 27.05
C LEU A 247 10.58 -19.34 26.65
N GLY A 248 10.69 -20.14 25.59
CA GLY A 248 11.99 -20.63 25.11
C GLY A 248 12.91 -19.51 24.61
N LEU A 249 12.37 -18.41 24.07
CA LEU A 249 13.15 -17.22 23.73
C LEU A 249 13.63 -16.48 24.99
N LEU A 250 12.79 -16.38 26.02
CA LEU A 250 13.14 -15.75 27.28
C LEU A 250 14.22 -16.52 28.04
N GLU A 251 14.12 -17.84 28.08
CA GLU A 251 15.11 -18.74 28.71
C GLU A 251 16.48 -18.67 28.02
N ALA A 252 16.51 -18.42 26.71
CA ALA A 252 17.74 -18.25 25.94
C ALA A 252 18.40 -16.86 26.12
N CYS A 253 17.75 -15.91 26.79
CA CYS A 253 18.33 -14.60 27.05
C CYS A 253 19.39 -14.69 28.17
N PRO A 254 20.62 -14.17 27.98
CA PRO A 254 21.71 -14.36 28.94
C PRO A 254 21.51 -13.64 30.29
N ALA A 255 20.89 -12.46 30.29
CA ALA A 255 20.67 -11.66 31.50
C ALA A 255 19.31 -10.91 31.45
N PRO A 256 18.17 -11.60 31.55
CA PRO A 256 16.85 -11.01 31.30
C PRO A 256 16.34 -10.12 32.44
N VAL A 257 16.91 -10.22 33.64
CA VAL A 257 16.33 -9.65 34.88
C VAL A 257 16.18 -8.13 34.81
N GLU A 258 17.20 -7.41 34.36
CA GLU A 258 17.16 -5.94 34.29
C GLU A 258 16.06 -5.44 33.34
N ASP A 259 16.04 -5.99 32.13
CA ASP A 259 15.00 -5.75 31.12
C ASP A 259 13.59 -6.09 31.65
N MET A 260 13.47 -7.19 32.40
CA MET A 260 12.21 -7.59 33.00
C MET A 260 11.76 -6.64 34.10
N LEU A 261 12.67 -6.15 34.93
CA LEU A 261 12.37 -5.16 35.97
C LEU A 261 11.95 -3.83 35.37
N ARG A 262 12.59 -3.39 34.28
CA ARG A 262 12.19 -2.18 33.53
C ARG A 262 10.73 -2.23 33.08
N TRP A 263 10.22 -3.42 32.72
CA TRP A 263 8.85 -3.63 32.25
C TRP A 263 8.01 -4.53 33.17
N LYS A 264 8.28 -4.51 34.48
CA LYS A 264 7.74 -5.44 35.49
C LYS A 264 6.23 -5.71 35.37
N GLU A 265 5.42 -4.67 35.28
CA GLU A 265 3.96 -4.82 35.24
C GLU A 265 3.47 -5.45 33.93
N ARG A 266 4.18 -5.24 32.81
CA ARG A 266 3.85 -5.88 31.53
C ARG A 266 4.17 -7.38 31.58
N TRP A 267 5.31 -7.75 32.17
CA TRP A 267 5.67 -9.16 32.40
C TRP A 267 4.69 -9.87 33.33
N LYS A 268 4.29 -9.24 34.44
CA LYS A 268 3.26 -9.80 35.33
C LYS A 268 1.94 -10.08 34.59
N ARG A 269 1.52 -9.19 33.69
CA ARG A 269 0.30 -9.40 32.89
C ARG A 269 0.47 -10.54 31.89
N LEU A 270 1.60 -10.62 31.21
CA LEU A 270 1.90 -11.70 30.26
C LEU A 270 1.93 -13.07 30.97
N GLY A 271 2.56 -13.15 32.14
CA GLY A 271 2.66 -14.39 32.94
C GLY A 271 1.37 -14.85 33.61
N ARG A 272 0.33 -14.00 33.70
CA ARG A 272 -1.00 -14.35 34.25
C ARG A 272 -1.91 -15.07 33.25
N LEU A 273 -1.49 -15.23 32.00
CA LEU A 273 -2.27 -15.99 31.02
C LEU A 273 -2.38 -17.44 31.47
N PRO A 274 -3.59 -17.99 31.67
CA PRO A 274 -3.76 -19.33 32.20
C PRO A 274 -3.05 -20.35 31.30
N GLY A 275 -2.17 -21.15 31.90
CA GLY A 275 -1.67 -22.37 31.28
C GLY A 275 -2.86 -23.28 31.03
N ALA A 276 -3.23 -23.49 29.77
CA ALA A 276 -4.15 -24.57 29.47
C ALA A 276 -3.34 -25.85 29.68
N ALA A 277 -3.67 -26.59 30.74
CA ALA A 277 -3.19 -27.95 30.99
C ALA A 277 -3.14 -28.75 29.67
#